data_AF-A0A7Y7J639-F1
#
_entry.id   AF-A0A7Y7J639-F1
#
_cell.length_a   1.000
_cell.length_b   1.000
_cell.length_c   1.000
_cell.angle_alpha   90.00
_cell.angle_beta   90.00
_cell.angle_gamma   90.00
#
_symmetry.space_group_name_H-M   'P 1'
#
loop_
_entity.id
_entity.type
_entity.pdbx_description
1 polymer ?
#
loop_
_entity_poly.entity_id
_entity_poly.type
_entity_poly.pdbx_seq_one_letter_code
_entity_poly.pdbx_strand_id
1 'polypeptide(L)'
;MLCQAEGFHRYLDQARRARHGIDTNVLPDGTHKEEDAVDFIRTACGVESRAEIDHEPRAAHMLRRIITNYRRWQSNQVRASS
;
A
#
# COMPACT_ATOMS: atom_id res chain seq x y z
N MET A 1 -0.98 9.38 9.33
CA MET A 1 -0.40 9.32 7.97
C MET A 1 -0.89 8.07 7.26
N LEU A 2 -0.92 8.00 5.91
CA LEU A 2 -1.40 6.80 5.19
C LEU A 2 -0.57 5.55 5.54
N CYS A 3 0.75 5.70 5.69
CA CYS A 3 1.68 4.63 6.07
C CYS A 3 1.48 4.07 7.48
N GLN A 4 0.70 4.74 8.33
CA GLN A 4 0.38 4.33 9.70
C GLN A 4 -0.98 3.66 9.81
N ALA A 5 -1.79 3.71 8.75
CA ALA A 5 -3.11 3.12 8.77
C ALA A 5 -2.97 1.60 8.68
N GLU A 6 -3.47 0.87 9.67
CA GLU A 6 -3.47 -0.60 9.68
C GLU A 6 -4.13 -1.19 8.42
N GLY A 7 -5.15 -0.51 7.89
CA GLY A 7 -5.77 -0.91 6.62
C GLY A 7 -4.80 -0.87 5.44
N PHE A 8 -3.87 0.09 5.42
CA PHE A 8 -2.86 0.18 4.38
C PHE A 8 -1.81 -0.94 4.49
N HIS A 9 -1.44 -1.33 5.72
CA HIS A 9 -0.57 -2.50 5.95
C HIS A 9 -1.20 -3.78 5.38
N ARG A 10 -2.49 -4.02 5.66
CA ARG A 10 -3.22 -5.19 5.09
C ARG A 10 -3.30 -5.17 3.57
N TYR A 11 -3.45 -3.99 2.96
CA TYR A 11 -3.43 -3.87 1.51
C TYR A 11 -2.06 -4.27 0.92
N LEU A 12 -0.96 -3.88 1.59
CA LEU A 12 0.39 -4.27 1.19
C LEU A 12 0.62 -5.77 1.36
N ASP A 13 0.17 -6.34 2.48
CA ASP A 13 0.20 -7.79 2.70
C ASP A 13 -0.51 -8.51 1.54
N GLN A 14 -1.71 -8.07 1.15
CA GLN A 14 -2.44 -8.69 0.05
C GLN A 14 -1.75 -8.49 -1.31
N ALA A 15 -1.20 -7.31 -1.58
CA ALA A 15 -0.47 -7.04 -2.82
C ALA A 15 0.81 -7.91 -2.91
N ARG A 16 1.51 -8.10 -1.80
CA ARG A 16 2.71 -8.95 -1.73
C ARG A 16 2.34 -10.43 -1.87
N ARG A 17 1.27 -10.89 -1.21
CA ARG A 17 0.71 -12.24 -1.41
C ARG A 17 0.38 -12.49 -2.88
N ALA A 18 -0.32 -11.56 -3.53
CA ALA A 18 -0.67 -11.68 -4.95
C ALA A 18 0.57 -11.70 -5.87
N ARG A 19 1.60 -10.90 -5.56
CA ARG A 19 2.82 -10.82 -6.37
C ARG A 19 3.72 -12.05 -6.23
N HIS A 20 3.81 -12.62 -5.02
CA HIS A 20 4.69 -13.74 -4.73
C HIS A 20 3.97 -15.09 -4.64
N GLY A 21 2.64 -15.11 -4.80
CA GLY A 21 1.82 -16.32 -4.61
C GLY A 21 1.90 -16.88 -3.19
N ILE A 22 2.10 -16.00 -2.18
CA ILE A 22 2.28 -16.41 -0.79
C ILE A 22 0.92 -16.62 -0.14
N ASP A 23 0.78 -17.73 0.58
CA ASP A 23 -0.44 -18.08 1.28
C ASP A 23 -0.65 -17.22 2.54
N THR A 24 -1.92 -17.01 2.91
CA THR A 24 -2.36 -16.25 4.09
C THR A 24 -1.73 -16.74 5.39
N ASN A 25 -1.39 -18.03 5.44
CA ASN A 25 -0.79 -18.67 6.60
C ASN A 25 0.71 -18.36 6.77
N VAL A 26 1.38 -17.96 5.68
CA VAL A 26 2.84 -17.68 5.67
C VAL A 26 3.13 -16.21 5.91
N LEU A 27 2.27 -15.33 5.40
CA LEU A 27 2.37 -13.89 5.61
C LEU A 27 1.08 -13.40 6.25
N PRO A 28 0.94 -13.37 7.58
CA PRO A 28 -0.27 -12.90 8.26
C PRO A 28 -0.48 -11.39 8.07
N ASP A 29 -1.74 -10.96 8.11
CA ASP A 29 -2.13 -9.55 8.03
C ASP A 29 -1.54 -8.76 9.20
N GLY A 30 -0.80 -7.68 8.92
CA GLY A 30 -0.09 -6.89 9.93
C GLY A 30 1.40 -7.24 10.07
N THR A 31 1.96 -8.00 9.14
CA THR A 31 3.42 -8.23 9.07
C THR A 31 4.16 -6.98 8.57
N HIS A 32 3.51 -6.18 7.72
CA HIS A 32 4.11 -4.95 7.18
C HIS A 32 4.04 -3.81 8.18
N LYS A 33 5.16 -3.10 8.33
CA LYS A 33 5.28 -1.91 9.19
C LYS A 33 5.17 -0.64 8.36
N GLU A 34 5.20 0.50 9.05
CA GLU A 34 5.29 1.81 8.42
C GLU A 34 6.46 1.90 7.42
N GLU A 35 7.60 1.30 7.76
CA GLU A 35 8.82 1.31 6.92
C GLU A 35 8.58 0.65 5.55
N ASP A 36 7.95 -0.53 5.51
CA ASP A 36 7.61 -1.18 4.24
C ASP A 36 6.58 -0.38 3.45
N ALA A 37 5.64 0.28 4.12
CA ALA A 37 4.65 1.13 3.45
C ALA A 37 5.32 2.34 2.77
N VAL A 38 6.30 2.93 3.44
CA VAL A 38 7.11 4.02 2.87
C VAL A 38 7.96 3.52 1.71
N ASP A 39 8.62 2.36 1.86
CA ASP A 39 9.45 1.76 0.81
C ASP A 39 8.64 1.39 -0.44
N PHE A 40 7.45 0.80 -0.25
CA PHE A 40 6.54 0.49 -1.35
C PHE A 40 6.13 1.75 -2.11
N ILE A 41 5.77 2.82 -1.40
CA ILE A 41 5.39 4.09 -2.04
C ILE A 41 6.58 4.68 -2.77
N ARG A 42 7.78 4.69 -2.18
CA ARG A 42 9.02 5.17 -2.82
C ARG A 42 9.31 4.41 -4.11
N THR A 43 9.31 3.08 -4.03
CA THR A 43 9.55 2.19 -5.18
C THR A 43 8.48 2.36 -6.27
N ALA A 44 7.20 2.47 -5.90
CA ALA A 44 6.11 2.62 -6.85
C ALA A 44 6.09 4.00 -7.52
N CYS A 45 6.40 5.06 -6.76
CA CYS A 45 6.51 6.43 -7.27
C CYS A 45 7.85 6.68 -7.98
N GLY A 46 8.84 5.81 -7.83
CA GLY A 46 10.18 5.97 -8.40
C GLY A 46 10.99 7.09 -7.76
N VAL A 47 10.77 7.35 -6.46
CA VAL A 47 11.43 8.44 -5.72
C VAL A 47 12.30 7.90 -4.59
N GLU A 48 13.35 8.63 -4.25
CA GLU A 48 14.23 8.27 -3.16
C GLU A 48 13.72 8.82 -1.83
N SER A 49 12.80 9.78 -1.80
CA SER A 49 12.23 10.26 -0.55
C SER A 49 10.78 10.69 -0.68
N ARG A 50 10.01 10.54 0.41
CA ARG A 50 8.60 10.96 0.43
C ARG A 50 8.44 12.46 0.16
N ALA A 51 9.40 13.28 0.59
CA ALA A 51 9.41 14.71 0.30
C ALA A 51 9.42 14.99 -1.21
N GLU A 52 10.07 14.16 -2.03
CA GLU A 52 10.10 14.33 -3.48
C GLU A 52 8.73 14.10 -4.13
N ILE A 53 7.84 13.35 -3.47
CA ILE A 53 6.48 13.12 -3.98
C ILE A 53 5.71 14.43 -4.09
N ASP A 54 5.92 15.36 -3.15
CA ASP A 54 5.27 16.68 -3.17
C ASP A 54 5.87 17.62 -4.22
N HIS A 55 7.13 17.41 -4.61
CA HIS A 55 7.80 18.21 -5.64
C HIS A 55 7.57 17.68 -7.07
N GLU A 56 7.47 16.37 -7.23
CA GLU A 56 7.40 15.71 -8.54
C GLU A 56 5.94 15.35 -8.90
N PRO A 57 5.32 15.99 -9.90
CA PRO A 57 3.92 15.78 -10.25
C PRO A 57 3.62 14.34 -10.70
N ARG A 58 4.61 13.65 -11.26
CA ARG A 58 4.50 12.22 -11.64
C ARG A 58 4.36 11.33 -10.41
N ALA A 59 5.22 11.54 -9.40
CA ALA A 59 5.17 10.80 -8.15
C ALA A 59 3.85 11.07 -7.41
N ALA A 60 3.41 12.33 -7.35
CA ALA A 60 2.12 12.70 -6.76
C ALA A 60 0.94 12.01 -7.46
N HIS A 61 0.94 11.95 -8.79
CA HIS A 61 -0.08 11.24 -9.55
C HIS A 61 -0.09 9.75 -9.21
N MET A 62 1.10 9.13 -9.10
CA MET A 62 1.22 7.72 -8.75
C MET A 62 0.71 7.43 -7.34
N LEU A 63 1.08 8.25 -6.36
CA LEU A 63 0.57 8.14 -5.00
C LEU A 63 -0.95 8.23 -4.97
N ARG A 64 -1.53 9.18 -5.72
CA ARG A 64 -2.99 9.35 -5.82
C ARG A 64 -3.68 8.12 -6.43
N ARG A 65 -3.03 7.46 -7.40
CA ARG A 65 -3.50 6.19 -7.98
C ARG A 65 -3.44 5.05 -6.96
N ILE A 66 -2.38 4.94 -6.16
CA ILE A 66 -2.27 3.96 -5.08
C ILE A 66 -3.38 4.18 -4.05
N ILE A 67 -3.59 5.43 -3.60
CA ILE A 67 -4.66 5.79 -2.65
C ILE A 67 -6.04 5.42 -3.22
N THR A 68 -6.27 5.66 -4.51
CA THR A 68 -7.54 5.32 -5.17
C THR A 68 -7.77 3.80 -5.20
N ASN A 69 -6.74 3.03 -5.54
CA ASN A 69 -6.81 1.56 -5.50
C ASN A 69 -7.03 1.05 -4.08
N TYR A 70 -6.33 1.61 -3.10
CA TYR A 70 -6.50 1.29 -1.68
C TYR A 70 -7.93 1.56 -1.23
N ARG A 71 -8.51 2.72 -1.55
CA ARG A 71 -9.91 3.05 -1.21
C ARG A 71 -10.89 2.06 -1.85
N ARG A 72 -10.67 1.72 -3.12
CA ARG A 72 -11.51 0.74 -3.83
C ARG A 72 -11.42 -0.65 -3.19
N TRP A 73 -10.21 -1.07 -2.83
CA TRP A 73 -9.96 -2.30 -2.09
C TRP A 73 -10.64 -2.29 -0.72
N GLN A 74 -10.52 -1.19 0.03
CA GLN A 74 -11.15 -1.02 1.34
C GLN A 74 -12.68 -1.17 1.23
N SER A 75 -13.31 -0.57 0.21
CA SER A 75 -14.74 -0.76 -0.04
C SER A 75 -15.10 -2.21 -0.39
N ASN A 76 -14.23 -2.92 -1.11
CA ASN A 76 -14.44 -4.34 -1.42
C ASN A 76 -14.29 -5.22 -0.18
N GLN A 77 -13.33 -4.92 0.69
CA GLN A 77 -13.14 -5.63 1.96
C GLN A 77 -14.35 -5.50 2.86
N VAL A 78 -14.91 -4.29 3.01
CA VAL A 78 -16.15 -4.06 3.79
C VAL A 78 -17.33 -4.89 3.25
N ARG A 79 -17.42 -5.07 1.93
CA ARG A 79 -18.45 -5.90 1.30
C ARG A 79 -18.21 -7.40 1.48
N ALA A 80 -16.96 -7.84 1.55
CA ALA A 80 -16.60 -9.24 1.74
C ALA A 80 -16.81 -9.71 3.19
N SER A 81 -16.86 -8.78 4.14
CA SER A 81 -17.13 -9.05 5.56
C SER A 81 -18.59 -8.80 5.98
N SER A 82 -19.51 -8.54 5.04
CA SER A 82 -20.95 -8.37 5.27
C SER A 82 -21.76 -9.61 4.90
#